data_AF-A0A3M2D721-F1
#
_entry.id   AF-A0A3M2D721-F1
#
_cell.length_a   1.000
_cell.length_b   1.000
_cell.length_c   1.000
_cell.angle_alpha   90.00
_cell.angle_beta   90.00
_cell.angle_gamma   90.00
#
_symmetry.space_group_name_H-M   'P 1'
#
loop_
_entity.id
_entity.type
_entity.pdbx_description
1 polymer ?
#
loop_
_entity_poly.entity_id
_entity_poly.type
_entity_poly.pdbx_seq_one_letter_code
_entity_poly.pdbx_strand_id
1 'polypeptide(L)'
;MWNWWRKIQAVDLSEWLRWFDPLTYMSAEEYAALWRWIFENLFLGDLARVSAVACLCLALWYGAIKQRWGLGLIFYLLTHVFAYGNIVRHL
;
A
#
# COMPACT_ATOMS: atom_id res chain seq x y z
N MET A 1 15.48 -36.80 20.95
CA MET A 1 15.04 -35.50 21.52
C MET A 1 13.86 -35.00 20.71
N TRP A 2 12.71 -34.87 21.37
CA TRP A 2 11.43 -34.56 20.74
C TRP A 2 11.32 -33.04 20.53
N ASN A 3 11.06 -32.60 19.31
CA ASN A 3 11.03 -31.18 18.90
C ASN A 3 9.76 -30.45 19.38
N TRP A 4 9.56 -30.31 20.70
CA TRP A 4 8.38 -29.68 21.32
C TRP A 4 8.25 -28.18 21.01
N TRP A 5 9.38 -27.48 20.86
CA TRP A 5 9.44 -26.05 20.52
C TRP A 5 8.72 -25.71 19.21
N ARG A 6 8.68 -26.62 18.21
CA ARG A 6 7.98 -26.38 16.95
C ARG A 6 6.46 -26.31 17.09
N LYS A 7 5.86 -26.95 18.11
CA LYS A 7 4.42 -26.87 18.36
C LYS A 7 4.03 -25.55 19.04
N ILE A 8 4.90 -25.01 19.89
CA ILE A 8 4.67 -23.75 20.59
C ILE A 8 4.67 -22.57 19.60
N GLN A 9 5.63 -22.53 18.67
CA GLN A 9 5.66 -21.49 17.62
C GLN A 9 4.52 -21.60 16.60
N ALA A 10 4.02 -22.81 16.31
CA ALA A 10 2.96 -23.00 15.33
C ALA A 10 1.55 -22.67 15.86
N VAL A 11 1.28 -22.96 17.14
CA VAL A 11 -0.02 -22.67 17.78
C VAL A 11 -0.24 -21.17 17.93
N ASP A 12 0.77 -20.46 18.45
CA ASP A 12 0.67 -19.02 18.76
C ASP A 12 0.46 -18.16 17.50
N LEU A 13 1.19 -18.44 16.41
CA LEU A 13 1.08 -17.66 15.16
C LEU A 13 -0.26 -17.84 14.46
N SER A 14 -0.81 -19.06 14.50
CA SER A 14 -2.03 -19.41 13.77
C SER A 14 -3.30 -18.79 14.38
N GLU A 15 -3.35 -18.67 15.72
CA GLU A 15 -4.43 -17.99 16.42
C GLU A 15 -4.38 -16.48 16.19
N TRP A 16 -3.18 -15.89 16.23
CA TRP A 16 -2.98 -14.48 15.92
C TRP A 16 -3.33 -14.12 14.47
N LEU A 17 -2.98 -14.99 13.51
CA LEU A 17 -3.31 -14.81 12.10
C LEU A 17 -4.83 -14.89 11.84
N ARG A 18 -5.55 -15.75 12.56
CA ARG A 18 -7.02 -15.85 12.46
C ARG A 18 -7.72 -14.57 12.90
N TRP A 19 -7.18 -13.86 13.90
CA TRP A 19 -7.73 -12.57 14.31
C TRP A 19 -7.62 -11.51 13.20
N PHE A 20 -6.60 -11.63 12.35
CA PHE A 20 -6.41 -10.78 11.18
C PHE A 20 -7.16 -11.24 9.93
N ASP A 21 -7.85 -12.39 9.96
CA ASP A 21 -8.59 -12.89 8.81
C ASP A 21 -9.90 -12.10 8.67
N PRO A 22 -10.01 -11.20 7.69
CA PRO A 22 -11.20 -10.36 7.54
C PRO A 22 -12.40 -11.18 7.08
N LEU A 23 -12.19 -12.36 6.48
CA LEU A 23 -13.26 -13.26 6.02
C LEU A 23 -14.08 -13.85 7.17
N THR A 24 -13.59 -13.74 8.41
CA THR A 24 -14.34 -14.11 9.62
C THR A 24 -15.42 -13.09 9.98
N TYR A 25 -15.30 -11.85 9.50
CA TYR A 25 -16.17 -10.73 9.85
C TYR A 25 -16.97 -10.18 8.67
N MET A 26 -16.49 -10.36 7.45
CA MET A 26 -17.16 -9.93 6.22
C MET A 26 -17.09 -11.01 5.14
N SER A 27 -18.06 -11.05 4.24
CA SER A 27 -18.01 -11.97 3.10
C SER A 27 -16.88 -11.62 2.13
N ALA A 28 -16.44 -12.60 1.33
CA ALA A 28 -15.38 -12.39 0.34
C ALA A 28 -15.76 -11.31 -0.69
N GLU A 29 -17.06 -11.19 -1.02
CA GLU A 29 -17.57 -10.19 -1.94
C GLU A 29 -17.53 -8.78 -1.34
N GLU A 30 -17.94 -8.63 -0.08
CA GLU A 30 -17.86 -7.37 0.65
C GLU A 30 -16.40 -6.93 0.84
N TYR A 31 -15.50 -7.86 1.15
CA TYR A 31 -14.06 -7.58 1.24
C TYR A 31 -13.51 -7.07 -0.09
N ALA A 32 -13.84 -7.74 -1.20
CA ALA A 32 -13.41 -7.32 -2.53
C ALA A 32 -14.00 -5.95 -2.93
N ALA A 33 -15.26 -5.68 -2.55
CA ALA A 33 -15.92 -4.40 -2.81
C ALA A 33 -15.32 -3.26 -1.97
N LEU A 34 -14.99 -3.52 -0.70
CA LEU A 34 -14.36 -2.56 0.21
C LEU A 34 -12.95 -2.22 -0.30
N TRP A 35 -12.16 -3.22 -0.71
CA TRP A 35 -10.88 -2.96 -1.35
C TRP A 35 -11.03 -2.19 -2.66
N ARG A 36 -11.98 -2.55 -3.53
CA ARG A 36 -12.23 -1.77 -4.74
C ARG A 36 -12.54 -0.31 -4.42
N TRP A 37 -13.41 -0.04 -3.46
CA TRP A 37 -13.76 1.32 -3.04
C TRP A 37 -12.57 2.08 -2.44
N ILE A 38 -11.74 1.40 -1.63
CA ILE A 38 -10.49 1.98 -1.12
C ILE A 38 -9.57 2.31 -2.28
N PHE A 39 -9.28 1.35 -3.17
CA PHE A 39 -8.37 1.58 -4.29
C PHE A 39 -8.89 2.65 -5.25
N GLU A 40 -10.21 2.70 -5.50
CA GLU A 40 -10.82 3.78 -6.30
C GLU A 40 -10.73 5.13 -5.61
N ASN A 41 -10.96 5.26 -4.31
CA ASN A 41 -10.82 6.57 -3.67
C ASN A 41 -9.36 6.98 -3.46
N LEU A 42 -8.48 6.02 -3.16
CA LEU A 42 -7.07 6.29 -2.84
C LEU A 42 -6.22 6.54 -4.08
N PHE A 43 -6.47 5.81 -5.19
CA PHE A 43 -5.69 5.91 -6.43
C PHE A 43 -6.42 6.67 -7.55
N LEU A 44 -7.74 6.87 -7.43
CA LEU A 44 -8.58 7.45 -8.48
C LEU A 44 -9.26 8.76 -8.03
N GLY A 45 -9.45 8.96 -6.72
CA GLY A 45 -10.04 10.16 -6.12
C GLY A 45 -9.04 11.28 -5.77
N ASP A 46 -9.52 12.33 -5.09
CA ASP A 46 -8.71 13.49 -4.68
C ASP A 46 -7.50 13.12 -3.80
N LEU A 47 -7.55 11.98 -3.10
CA LEU A 47 -6.43 11.44 -2.32
C LEU A 47 -5.23 11.06 -3.19
N ALA A 48 -5.44 10.60 -4.42
CA ALA A 48 -4.35 10.30 -5.36
C ALA A 48 -3.60 11.59 -5.77
N ARG A 49 -4.35 12.70 -5.91
CA ARG A 49 -3.76 14.01 -6.21
C ARG A 49 -2.98 14.54 -5.01
N VAL A 50 -3.52 14.41 -3.80
CA VAL A 50 -2.84 14.83 -2.56
C VAL A 50 -1.56 14.00 -2.34
N SER A 51 -1.61 12.68 -2.56
CA SER A 51 -0.44 11.81 -2.42
C SER A 51 0.61 12.04 -3.51
N ALA A 52 0.18 12.35 -4.75
CA ALA A 52 1.06 12.78 -5.82
C ALA A 52 1.80 14.09 -5.46
N VAL A 53 1.09 15.11 -4.98
CA VAL A 53 1.71 16.37 -4.54
C VAL A 53 2.68 16.13 -3.38
N ALA A 54 2.31 15.29 -2.41
CA ALA A 54 3.19 14.92 -1.30
C ALA A 54 4.46 14.19 -1.79
N CYS A 55 4.34 13.24 -2.73
CA CYS A 55 5.48 12.57 -3.34
C CYS A 55 6.37 13.54 -4.12
N LEU A 56 5.81 14.53 -4.81
CA LEU A 56 6.57 15.55 -5.54
C LEU A 56 7.33 16.47 -4.58
N CYS A 57 6.69 16.90 -3.49
CA CYS A 57 7.33 17.64 -2.41
C CYS A 57 8.49 16.86 -1.80
N LEU A 58 8.33 15.55 -1.57
CA LEU A 58 9.40 14.68 -1.08
C LEU A 58 10.51 14.51 -2.12
N ALA A 59 10.18 14.34 -3.40
CA ALA A 59 11.16 14.25 -4.48
C ALA A 59 12.05 15.51 -4.53
N LEU A 60 11.44 16.68 -4.43
CA LEU A 60 12.14 17.97 -4.36
C LEU A 60 12.95 18.11 -3.07
N TRP A 61 12.42 17.67 -1.92
CA TRP A 61 13.15 17.72 -0.65
C TRP A 61 14.39 16.82 -0.65
N TYR A 62 14.24 15.56 -1.08
CA TYR A 62 15.37 14.61 -1.13
C TYR A 62 16.37 14.97 -2.23
N GLY A 63 15.91 15.50 -3.37
CA GLY A 63 16.75 15.98 -4.45
C GLY A 63 17.52 17.25 -4.09
N ALA A 64 16.83 18.28 -3.60
CA ALA A 64 17.41 19.61 -3.37
C ALA A 64 18.18 19.71 -2.04
N ILE A 65 17.66 19.16 -0.94
CA ILE A 65 18.24 19.37 0.40
C ILE A 65 19.19 18.24 0.80
N LYS A 66 18.86 16.99 0.48
CA LYS A 66 19.74 15.85 0.81
C LYS A 66 20.71 15.46 -0.31
N GLN A 67 20.63 16.09 -1.50
CA GLN A 67 21.41 15.73 -2.70
C GLN A 67 21.38 14.23 -3.03
N ARG A 68 20.33 13.52 -2.60
CA ARG A 68 20.15 12.09 -2.87
C ARG A 68 19.26 11.94 -4.11
N TRP A 69 19.85 12.27 -5.25
CA TRP A 69 19.20 12.28 -6.56
C TRP A 69 18.48 10.96 -6.90
N GLY A 70 19.04 9.82 -6.52
CA GLY A 70 18.42 8.51 -6.75
C GLY A 70 17.07 8.33 -6.04
N LEU A 71 16.97 8.74 -4.77
CA LEU A 71 15.70 8.69 -4.02
C LEU A 71 14.71 9.73 -4.55
N GLY A 72 15.20 10.92 -4.94
CA GLY A 72 14.38 11.94 -5.57
C GLY A 72 13.74 11.45 -6.89
N LEU A 73 14.51 10.75 -7.72
CA LEU A 73 14.02 10.18 -8.98
C LEU A 73 12.93 9.11 -8.74
N ILE A 74 13.11 8.25 -7.72
CA ILE A 74 12.11 7.24 -7.35
C ILE A 74 10.79 7.91 -6.96
N PHE A 75 10.83 8.92 -6.08
CA PHE A 75 9.61 9.64 -5.67
C PHE A 75 8.98 10.44 -6.83
N TYR A 76 9.79 10.95 -7.76
CA TYR A 76 9.30 11.63 -8.95
C TYR A 76 8.56 10.69 -9.91
N LEU A 77 9.10 9.50 -10.16
CA LEU A 77 8.44 8.46 -10.95
C LEU A 77 7.17 7.96 -10.26
N LEU A 78 7.22 7.79 -8.94
CA LEU A 78 6.06 7.37 -8.15
C LEU A 78 4.93 8.42 -8.22
N THR A 79 5.28 9.71 -8.22
CA THR A 79 4.33 10.80 -8.45
C THR A 79 3.65 10.68 -9.82
N HIS A 80 4.42 10.37 -10.86
CA HIS A 80 3.85 10.19 -12.20
C HIS A 80 2.88 9.01 -12.26
N VAL A 81 3.19 7.91 -11.59
CA VAL A 81 2.28 6.76 -11.49
C VAL A 81 0.97 7.15 -10.79
N PHE A 82 1.05 7.90 -9.69
CA PHE A 82 -0.15 8.37 -8.99
C PHE A 82 -0.95 9.42 -9.78
N ALA A 83 -0.27 10.33 -10.49
CA ALA A 83 -0.92 11.41 -11.23
C ALA A 83 -1.51 10.96 -12.58
N TYR A 84 -0.84 10.05 -13.29
CA TYR A 84 -1.19 9.63 -14.65
C TYR A 84 -1.73 8.19 -14.74
N GLY A 85 -1.68 7.40 -13.66
CA GLY A 85 -2.27 6.05 -13.64
C GLY A 85 -3.75 6.03 -14.02
N ASN A 86 -4.44 7.16 -13.83
CA ASN A 86 -5.83 7.34 -14.20
C ASN A 86 -6.06 7.59 -15.71
N ILE A 87 -5.08 8.21 -16.38
CA ILE A 87 -5.18 8.57 -17.81
C ILE A 87 -5.08 7.32 -18.71
N VAL A 88 -4.32 6.31 -18.28
CA VAL A 88 -4.16 5.05 -19.03
C VAL A 88 -5.45 4.22 -19.08
N ARG A 89 -6.40 4.43 -18.17
CA ARG A 89 -7.68 3.70 -18.16
C ARG A 89 -8.72 4.22 -19.16
N HIS A 90 -8.52 5.41 -19.71
CA HIS A 90 -9.47 6.05 -20.65
C HIS A 90 -9.01 6.02 -22.12
N LEU A 91 -7.90 5.31 -22.42
CA LEU A 91 -7.40 5.01 -23.77
C LEU A 91 -7.72 3.55 -24.13
#